data_AF-A0A1Y3M6X0-F1
#
_entry.id   AF-A0A1Y3M6X0-F1
#
_cell.length_a   1.000
_cell.length_b   1.000
_cell.length_c   1.000
_cell.angle_alpha   90.00
_cell.angle_beta   90.00
_cell.angle_gamma   90.00
#
_symmetry.space_group_name_H-M   'P 1'
#
loop_
_entity.id
_entity.type
_entity.pdbx_description
1 polymer ?
#
loop_
_entity_poly.entity_id
_entity_poly.type
_entity_poly.pdbx_seq_one_letter_code
_entity_poly.pdbx_strand_id
1 'polypeptide(L)' 'MDPNTKVRFTLSIGYVGAKHDETFTLNELGYYPETDKDVEDFLEQKWKEWSANYIDGGWSFEED' A
#
# COMPACT_ATOMS: atom_id res chain seq x y z
N MET A 1 -9.91 4.80 15.12
CA MET A 1 -10.45 5.00 13.76
C MET A 1 -11.57 4.00 13.52
N ASP A 2 -12.56 4.30 12.67
CA ASP A 2 -13.62 3.34 12.31
C ASP A 2 -13.06 2.30 11.32
N PRO A 3 -13.13 0.98 11.61
CA PRO A 3 -12.67 -0.06 10.68
C PRO A 3 -13.33 -0.03 9.29
N ASN A 4 -14.50 0.58 9.13
CA ASN A 4 -15.18 0.75 7.84
C ASN A 4 -14.71 2.00 7.07
N THR A 5 -13.77 2.77 7.62
CA THR A 5 -13.18 3.92 6.93
C THR A 5 -12.56 3.45 5.63
N LYS A 6 -12.94 4.09 4.52
CA LYS A 6 -12.40 3.79 3.20
C LYS A 6 -11.09 4.54 2.97
N VAL A 7 -10.12 3.84 2.41
CA VAL A 7 -8.82 4.35 2.00
C VAL A 7 -8.59 3.96 0.54
N ARG A 8 -8.12 4.91 -0.26
CA ARG A 8 -7.81 4.69 -1.66
C ARG A 8 -6.30 4.60 -1.84
N PHE A 9 -5.83 3.48 -2.35
CA PHE A 9 -4.45 3.34 -2.80
C PHE A 9 -4.36 3.72 -4.28
N THR A 10 -3.29 4.43 -4.63
CA THR A 10 -3.01 4.84 -6.01
C THR A 10 -1.54 4.60 -6.31
N LEU A 11 -1.24 4.15 -7.52
CA LEU A 11 0.11 3.99 -8.05
C LEU A 11 0.14 4.49 -9.50
N SER A 12 1.21 5.19 -9.86
CA SER A 12 1.44 5.68 -11.22
C SER A 12 2.94 5.62 -11.51
N ILE A 13 3.34 4.81 -12.50
CA ILE A 13 4.76 4.54 -12.82
C ILE A 13 5.30 5.45 -13.94
N GLY A 14 4.76 6.66 -14.06
CA GLY A 14 5.25 7.70 -14.98
C GLY A 14 4.86 7.55 -16.45
N TYR A 15 4.36 6.40 -16.88
CA TYR A 15 3.81 6.20 -18.23
C TYR A 15 2.33 6.56 -18.31
N VAL A 16 1.92 7.25 -19.39
CA VAL A 16 0.52 7.61 -19.63
C VAL A 16 -0.32 6.34 -19.71
N GLY A 17 -1.33 6.23 -18.82
CA GLY A 17 -2.22 5.07 -18.73
C GLY A 17 -1.74 3.97 -17.77
N ALA A 18 -0.50 4.00 -17.31
CA ALA A 18 0.02 3.05 -16.32
C ALA A 18 -0.31 3.53 -14.89
N LYS A 19 -1.61 3.47 -14.56
CA LYS A 19 -2.15 3.85 -13.26
C LYS A 19 -2.93 2.68 -12.66
N HIS A 20 -2.73 2.43 -11.38
CA HIS A 20 -3.53 1.51 -10.59
C HIS A 20 -4.19 2.30 -9.47
N ASP A 21 -5.47 2.05 -9.23
CA ASP A 21 -6.16 2.55 -8.06
C ASP A 21 -7.18 1.55 -7.55
N GLU A 22 -7.16 1.35 -6.23
CA GLU A 22 -8.03 0.42 -5.54
C GLU A 22 -8.48 1.05 -4.22
N THR A 23 -9.70 0.73 -3.78
CA THR A 23 -10.26 1.23 -2.53
C THR A 23 -10.52 0.07 -1.59
N PHE A 24 -10.02 0.22 -0.37
CA PHE A 24 -10.18 -0.75 0.71
C PHE A 24 -10.80 -0.06 1.91
N THR A 25 -11.42 -0.83 2.79
CA THR A 25 -11.70 -0.43 4.16
C THR A 25 -10.49 -0.73 5.04
N LEU A 26 -10.35 -0.02 6.15
CA LEU A 26 -9.32 -0.34 7.16
C LEU A 26 -9.40 -1.80 7.62
N ASN A 27 -10.61 -2.35 7.74
CA ASN A 27 -10.83 -3.75 8.08
C ASN A 27 -10.31 -4.72 6.99
N GLU A 28 -10.53 -4.43 5.71
CA GLU A 28 -9.99 -5.23 4.59
C GLU A 28 -8.45 -5.20 4.54
N LEU A 29 -7.84 -4.10 4.98
CA LEU A 29 -6.39 -3.99 5.11
C LEU A 29 -5.84 -4.70 6.36
N GLY A 30 -6.71 -5.16 7.27
CA GLY A 30 -6.34 -5.81 8.52
C GLY A 30 -5.94 -4.84 9.63
N TYR A 31 -6.49 -3.63 9.66
CA TYR A 31 -6.23 -2.63 10.69
C TYR A 31 -6.92 -2.96 12.01
N TYR A 32 -6.16 -3.06 13.09
CA TYR A 32 -6.62 -3.27 14.45
C TYR A 32 -6.20 -2.09 15.34
N PRO A 33 -7.13 -1.22 15.78
CA PRO A 33 -6.80 -0.04 16.60
C PRO A 33 -6.04 -0.33 17.91
N GLU A 34 -6.11 -1.58 18.41
CA GLU A 34 -5.45 -2.02 19.63
C GLU A 34 -3.94 -2.22 19.46
N THR A 35 -3.52 -2.65 18.26
CA THR A 35 -2.11 -2.96 17.93
C THR A 35 -1.50 -1.93 16.98
N ASP A 36 -2.28 -1.44 16.02
CA ASP A 36 -1.88 -0.49 14.99
C ASP A 36 -2.09 0.95 15.48
N LYS A 37 -1.21 1.36 16.40
CA LYS A 37 -1.30 2.67 17.07
C LYS A 37 -0.99 3.85 16.16
N ASP A 38 -0.24 3.62 15.09
CA ASP A 38 0.05 4.60 14.05
C ASP A 38 -0.60 4.17 12.74
N VAL A 39 -1.69 4.85 12.39
CA VAL A 39 -2.44 4.53 11.16
C VAL A 39 -1.70 4.97 9.90
N GLU A 40 -0.85 6.01 9.99
CA GLU A 40 -0.10 6.49 8.82
C GLU A 40 0.99 5.48 8.45
N ASP A 41 1.77 5.00 9.43
CA ASP A 41 2.77 3.95 9.21
C ASP A 41 2.14 2.64 8.72
N PHE A 42 1.02 2.23 9.33
CA PHE A 42 0.26 1.07 8.87
C PHE A 42 -0.17 1.20 7.39
N LEU A 43 -0.78 2.33 7.02
CA LEU A 43 -1.24 2.58 5.66
C LEU A 43 -0.08 2.67 4.67
N GLU A 44 1.06 3.26 5.07
CA GLU A 44 2.27 3.32 4.25
C GLU A 44 2.82 1.91 3.97
N GLN A 45 2.90 1.04 4.99
CA GLN A 45 3.34 -0.34 4.81
C GLN A 45 2.39 -1.13 3.90
N LYS A 46 1.07 -1.01 4.11
CA LYS A 46 0.08 -1.66 3.25
C LYS A 46 0.11 -1.16 1.82
N TRP A 47 0.32 0.15 1.63
CA TRP A 47 0.48 0.71 0.30
C TRP A 47 1.74 0.18 -0.40
N LYS A 48 2.88 0.07 0.32
CA LYS A 48 4.12 -0.52 -0.22
C LYS A 48 3.91 -1.97 -0.67
N GLU A 49 3.34 -2.81 0.20
CA GLU A 49 3.01 -4.21 -0.10
C GLU A 49 2.10 -4.34 -1.33
N TRP A 50 1.03 -3.55 -1.38
CA TRP A 50 0.09 -3.52 -2.50
C TRP A 50 0.78 -3.06 -3.80
N SER A 51 1.55 -1.98 -3.75
CA SER A 51 2.20 -1.38 -4.92
C SER A 51 3.26 -2.30 -5.54
N ALA A 52 3.93 -3.13 -4.73
CA ALA A 52 4.94 -4.07 -5.20
C ALA A 52 4.37 -5.13 -6.16
N ASN A 53 3.05 -5.40 -6.13
CA ASN A 53 2.40 -6.30 -7.09
C ASN A 53 2.33 -5.73 -8.52
N TYR A 54 2.58 -4.43 -8.68
CA TYR A 54 2.46 -3.70 -9.95
C TYR A 54 3.77 -3.08 -10.42
N ILE A 55 4.82 -3.12 -9.60
CA ILE A 55 6.14 -2.61 -9.93
C ILE A 55 6.96 -3.77 -10.48
N ASP A 56 7.32 -3.68 -11.77
CA ASP A 56 8.30 -4.57 -12.40
C ASP A 56 9.71 -4.03 -12.17
N GLY A 57 10.21 -4.22 -10.94
CA GLY A 57 11.48 -3.68 -10.51
C GLY A 57 11.91 -4.26 -9.16
N GLY A 58 13.22 -4.28 -8.92
CA GLY A 58 13.79 -4.84 -7.71
C GLY A 58 15.21 -4.33 -7.48
N TRP A 59 15.88 -4.95 -6.52
CA TRP A 59 17.28 -4.70 -6.20
C TRP A 59 17.96 -6.03 -5.94
N SER A 60 19.27 -6.08 -6.15
CA SER A 60 20.13 -7.21 -5.83
C SER A 60 21.44 -6.69 -5.28
N PHE A 61 22.12 -7.47 -4.42
CA PHE A 61 23.51 -7.19 -4.11
C PHE A 61 24.36 -7.43 -5.35
N GLU A 62 25.36 -6.59 -5.57
CA GLU A 62 26.38 -6.80 -6.59
C GLU A 62 27.48 -7.67 -5.95
N GLU A 63 27.76 -8.83 -6.54
CA GLU A 63 28.90 -9.67 -6.15
C GLU A 63 30.13 -9.21 -6.97
N ASP A 64 31.27 -8.97 -6.30
CA ASP A 64 32.56 -8.60 -6.93
C ASP A 64 33.18 -9.73 -7.79
#